data_AF-A0A2S3QVV8-F1
#
_entry.id   AF-A0A2S3QVV8-F1
#
_cell.length_a   1.000
_cell.length_b   1.000
_cell.length_c   1.000
_cell.angle_alpha   90.00
_cell.angle_beta   90.00
_cell.angle_gamma   90.00
#
_symmetry.space_group_name_H-M   'P 1'
#
loop_
_entity.id
_entity.type
_entity.pdbx_description
1 polymer ?
#
loop_
_entity_poly.entity_id
_entity_poly.type
_entity_poly.pdbx_seq_one_letter_code
_entity_poly.pdbx_strand_id
1 'polypeptide(L)' 'MSKNKAPMTPEAAARIQANQAKQNGGQVSKDSFAARAQRAAANNQKQGK' A
#
# COMPACT_ATOMS: atom_id res chain seq x y z
N MET A 1 -16.52 6.26 18.90
CA MET A 1 -15.23 5.67 18.46
C MET A 1 -14.81 6.27 17.12
N SER A 2 -14.26 7.49 17.08
CA SER A 2 -13.69 8.00 15.83
C SER A 2 -12.38 7.25 15.59
N LYS A 3 -12.40 6.26 14.70
CA LYS A 3 -11.16 5.67 14.19
C LYS A 3 -10.51 6.73 13.30
N ASN A 4 -9.64 7.54 13.87
CA ASN A 4 -8.69 8.37 13.13
C ASN A 4 -7.67 7.42 12.46
N LYS A 5 -8.15 6.61 11.51
CA LYS A 5 -7.32 5.71 10.73
C LYS A 5 -6.80 6.53 9.56
N ALA A 6 -5.51 6.82 9.56
CA ALA A 6 -4.87 7.44 8.41
C ALA A 6 -5.10 6.52 7.18
N PRO A 7 -5.74 7.02 6.11
CA PRO A 7 -5.92 6.23 4.89
C PRO A 7 -4.54 5.92 4.30
N MET A 8 -4.41 4.71 3.77
CA MET A 8 -3.23 4.36 2.95
C MET A 8 -3.19 5.29 1.74
N THR A 9 -2.08 6.02 1.57
CA THR A 9 -1.87 6.91 0.42
C THR A 9 -1.06 6.20 -0.67
N PRO A 10 -1.14 6.65 -1.95
CA PRO A 10 -0.30 6.13 -3.02
C PRO A 10 1.21 6.23 -2.71
N GLU A 11 1.63 7.32 -2.06
CA GLU A 11 3.02 7.53 -1.68
C GLU A 11 3.48 6.51 -0.62
N ALA A 12 2.65 6.26 0.40
CA ALA A 12 2.95 5.24 1.41
C ALA A 12 3.02 3.84 0.78
N ALA A 13 2.10 3.51 -0.13
CA ALA A 13 2.13 2.25 -0.86
C ALA A 13 3.40 2.10 -1.72
N ALA A 14 3.85 3.15 -2.40
CA ALA A 14 5.09 3.14 -3.19
C ALA A 14 6.32 2.87 -2.32
N ARG A 15 6.40 3.49 -1.13
CA ARG A 15 7.48 3.24 -0.17
C ARG A 15 7.49 1.79 0.31
N ILE A 16 6.32 1.22 0.62
CA ILE A 16 6.17 -0.18 1.02
C ILE A 16 6.60 -1.12 -0.12
N GLN A 17 6.16 -0.84 -1.35
CA GLN A 17 6.54 -1.62 -2.52
C GLN A 17 8.05 -1.61 -2.77
N ALA A 18 8.68 -0.43 -2.69
CA ALA A 18 10.12 -0.29 -2.90
C ALA A 18 10.93 -1.08 -1.87
N ASN A 19 10.56 -1.03 -0.59
CA ASN A 19 11.24 -1.80 0.46
C ASN A 19 11.08 -3.31 0.24
N GLN A 20 9.87 -3.76 -0.13
CA GLN A 20 9.62 -5.17 -0.37
C GLN A 20 10.38 -5.68 -1.61
N ALA A 21 10.41 -4.89 -2.69
CA ALA A 21 11.16 -5.21 -3.89
C ALA A 21 12.66 -5.29 -3.59
N LYS A 22 13.22 -4.35 -2.82
CA LYS A 22 14.64 -4.39 -2.41
C LYS A 22 14.99 -5.68 -1.64
N GLN A 23 14.09 -6.15 -0.78
CA GLN A 23 14.30 -7.38 0.00
C GLN A 23 14.18 -8.66 -0.83
N ASN A 24 13.37 -8.65 -1.90
CA ASN A 24 13.07 -9.83 -2.70
C ASN A 24 13.67 -9.76 -4.13
N GLY A 25 14.80 -9.08 -4.30
CA GLY A 25 15.51 -9.04 -5.59
C GLY A 25 14.71 -8.38 -6.72
N GLY A 26 13.91 -7.37 -6.41
CA GLY A 26 13.06 -6.63 -7.35
C GLY A 26 11.63 -7.15 -7.47
N GLN A 27 11.27 -8.23 -6.77
CA GLN A 27 9.95 -8.84 -6.89
C GLN A 27 9.01 -8.48 -5.73
N VAL A 28 7.71 -8.44 -6.00
CA VAL A 28 6.69 -8.26 -4.98
C VAL A 28 5.63 -9.35 -5.17
N SER A 29 5.52 -10.23 -4.17
CA SER A 29 4.51 -11.29 -4.19
C SER A 29 3.09 -10.71 -4.09
N LYS A 30 2.13 -11.33 -4.79
CA LYS A 30 0.71 -10.92 -4.77
C LYS A 30 0.07 -11.05 -3.39
N ASP A 31 0.59 -11.96 -2.56
CA ASP A 31 0.09 -12.18 -1.19
C ASP A 31 0.82 -11.32 -0.14
N SER A 32 1.83 -10.55 -0.58
CA SER A 32 2.63 -9.71 0.30
C SER A 32 1.86 -8.52 0.85
N PHE A 33 2.37 -7.96 1.94
CA PHE A 33 1.86 -6.72 2.51
C PHE A 33 1.87 -5.56 1.51
N ALA A 34 2.87 -5.48 0.64
CA ALA A 34 2.95 -4.45 -0.41
C ALA A 34 1.76 -4.50 -1.38
N ALA A 35 1.35 -5.70 -1.82
CA ALA A 35 0.18 -5.85 -2.67
C ALA A 35 -1.12 -5.41 -1.96
N ARG A 36 -1.25 -5.70 -0.66
CA ARG A 36 -2.37 -5.22 0.17
C ARG A 36 -2.35 -3.70 0.34
N ALA A 37 -1.16 -3.11 0.51
CA ALA A 37 -0.99 -1.66 0.63
C ALA A 37 -1.37 -0.94 -0.66
N GLN A 38 -0.94 -1.43 -1.82
CA GLN A 38 -1.34 -0.89 -3.12
C GLN A 38 -2.85 -0.97 -3.33
N ARG A 39 -3.47 -2.10 -2.99
CA ARG A 39 -4.93 -2.25 -3.07
C ARG A 39 -5.66 -1.26 -2.16
N ALA A 40 -5.15 -1.06 -0.93
CA ALA A 40 -5.73 -0.07 -0.01
C ALA A 40 -5.59 1.35 -0.55
N ALA A 41 -4.42 1.72 -1.09
CA ALA A 41 -4.22 3.04 -1.71
C ALA A 41 -5.15 3.28 -2.90
N ALA A 42 -5.29 2.29 -3.80
CA ALA A 42 -6.20 2.38 -4.95
C ALA A 42 -7.67 2.50 -4.52
N ASN A 43 -8.09 1.77 -3.49
CA ASN A 43 -9.44 1.84 -2.96
C ASN A 43 -9.71 3.18 -2.25
N ASN A 44 -8.74 3.70 -1.51
CA ASN A 44 -8.87 5.00 -0.85
C ASN A 44 -8.88 6.15 -1.88
N GLN A 45 -8.16 6.01 -3.00
CA GLN A 45 -8.21 6.98 -4.10
C GLN A 45 -9.57 6.95 -4.81
N LYS A 46 -10.22 5.77 -4.92
CA LYS A 46 -11.59 5.64 -5.44
C LYS A 46 -12.67 6.14 -4.46
N GLN A 47 -12.39 6.09 -3.17
CA GLN A 47 -13.28 6.58 -2.10
C GLN A 47 -13.00 8.05 -1.74
N GLY A 48 -11.96 8.65 -2.33
CA GLY A 48 -11.68 10.08 -2.30
C GLY A 48 -12.66 10.80 -3.23
N LYS A 49 -13.61 11.46 -2.59
CA LYS A 49 -14.52 12.46 -3.18
C LYS A 49 -13.75 13.70 -3.59
#